data_AF-A0A533XDX0-F1
#
_entry.id   AF-A0A533XDX0-F1
#
_cell.length_a   1.000
_cell.length_b   1.000
_cell.length_c   1.000
_cell.angle_alpha   90.00
_cell.angle_beta   90.00
_cell.angle_gamma   90.00
#
_symmetry.space_group_name_H-M   'P 1'
#
loop_
_entity.id
_entity.type
_entity.pdbx_description
1 polymer ?
#
loop_
_entity_poly.entity_id
_entity_poly.type
_entity_poly.pdbx_seq_one_letter_code
_entity_poly.pdbx_strand_id
1 'polypeptide(L)' 'MDGTMAIVGLSEPARIRAQSLVDRRRRLVGSQAGGIRETQEMLDFGAQHGIAAGRRANTDSESQ' A
#
# COMPACT_ATOMS: atom_id res chain seq x y z
N MET A 1 14.27 -15.97 5.72
CA MET A 1 14.43 -14.61 5.17
C MET A 1 13.72 -13.62 6.08
N ASP A 2 14.37 -12.47 6.31
CA ASP A 2 13.88 -11.40 7.18
C ASP A 2 12.83 -10.57 6.42
N GLY A 3 11.55 -10.81 6.72
CA GLY A 3 10.44 -10.09 6.07
C GLY A 3 10.12 -8.76 6.77
N THR A 4 9.76 -7.76 5.98
CA THR A 4 9.21 -6.48 6.46
C THR A 4 7.74 -6.38 6.07
N MET A 5 6.89 -6.04 7.04
CA MET A 5 5.50 -5.66 6.81
C MET A 5 5.36 -4.15 7.00
N ALA A 6 4.85 -3.45 5.99
CA ALA A 6 4.61 -2.02 6.01
C ALA A 6 3.11 -1.73 6.15
N ILE A 7 2.75 -0.98 7.19
CA ILE A 7 1.38 -0.52 7.42
C ILE A 7 1.23 0.85 6.77
N VAL A 8 0.34 0.95 5.78
CA VAL A 8 0.04 2.20 5.03
C VAL A 8 -1.34 2.79 5.36
N GLY A 9 -2.20 2.02 6.03
CA GLY A 9 -3.54 2.46 6.47
C GLY A 9 -3.61 2.60 7.98
N LEU A 10 -4.57 3.38 8.46
CA LEU A 10 -4.86 3.50 9.89
C LEU A 10 -5.95 2.48 10.28
N SER A 11 -5.76 1.84 11.43
CA SER A 11 -6.71 0.89 12.02
C SER A 11 -6.79 1.08 13.52
N GLU A 12 -7.74 0.41 14.15
CA GLU A 12 -7.74 0.21 15.60
C GLU A 12 -6.44 -0.48 16.08
N PRO A 13 -6.06 -0.31 17.37
CA PRO A 13 -4.85 -0.89 17.93
C PRO A 13 -4.76 -2.42 17.72
N ALA A 14 -3.73 -2.86 16.99
CA ALA A 14 -3.50 -4.26 16.71
C ALA A 14 -2.68 -4.93 17.83
N ARG A 15 -3.12 -6.10 18.30
CA ARG A 15 -2.32 -6.95 19.19
C ARG A 15 -1.33 -7.79 18.38
N ILE A 16 -0.05 -7.70 18.73
CA ILE A 16 1.03 -8.41 18.03
C ILE A 16 1.65 -9.46 18.98
N ARG A 17 1.84 -10.69 18.48
CA ARG A 17 2.60 -11.73 19.21
C ARG A 17 4.10 -11.50 19.02
N ALA A 18 4.78 -10.97 20.04
CA ALA A 18 6.22 -10.64 19.97
C ALA A 18 7.10 -11.81 19.49
N GLN A 19 6.83 -13.04 19.97
CA GLN A 19 7.55 -14.24 19.54
C GLN A 19 7.54 -14.42 18.01
N SER A 20 6.42 -14.11 17.35
CA SER A 20 6.31 -14.26 15.90
C SER A 20 7.23 -13.30 15.11
N LEU A 21 7.67 -12.21 15.73
CA LEU A 21 8.67 -11.29 15.17
C LEU A 21 10.09 -11.80 15.45
N VAL A 22 10.37 -12.26 16.68
CA VAL A 22 11.71 -12.70 17.11
C VAL A 22 12.14 -13.98 16.39
N ASP A 23 11.30 -15.02 16.39
CA ASP A 23 11.64 -16.36 15.87
C ASP A 23 12.00 -16.35 14.38
N ARG A 24 11.51 -15.34 13.65
CA ARG A 24 11.72 -15.19 12.20
C ARG A 24 12.38 -13.88 11.81
N ARG A 25 12.91 -13.13 12.78
CA ARG A 25 13.62 -11.86 12.56
C ARG A 25 12.82 -10.88 11.67
N ARG A 26 11.51 -10.77 11.92
CA ARG A 26 10.60 -9.93 11.13
C ARG A 26 10.54 -8.50 11.63
N ARG A 27 10.21 -7.59 10.72
CA ARG A 27 10.06 -6.15 10.99
C ARG A 27 8.61 -5.73 10.72
N LEU A 28 8.10 -4.85 11.58
CA LEU A 28 6.85 -4.14 11.37
C LEU A 28 7.14 -2.65 11.33
N VAL A 29 6.76 -1.98 10.25
CA VAL A 29 7.04 -0.55 10.02
C VAL A 29 5.77 0.17 9.58
N GLY A 30 5.68 1.47 9.87
CA GLY A 30 4.68 2.36 9.30
C GLY A 30 5.26 3.13 8.11
N SER A 31 4.44 3.38 7.09
CA SER A 31 4.80 4.20 5.94
C SER A 31 3.61 5.05 5.51
N GLN A 32 3.88 6.31 5.19
CA GLN A 32 2.91 7.22 4.60
C GLN A 32 3.27 7.46 3.13
N ALA A 33 2.47 8.25 2.43
CA ALA A 33 2.73 8.62 1.04
C ALA A 33 4.19 9.08 0.83
N GLY A 34 4.79 8.67 -0.30
CA GLY A 34 6.14 9.03 -0.67
C GLY A 34 6.29 10.51 -1.01
N GLY A 35 7.53 10.97 -1.17
CA GLY A 35 7.81 12.35 -1.60
C GLY A 35 7.35 12.62 -3.03
N ILE A 36 7.34 13.89 -3.44
CA ILE A 36 6.94 14.30 -4.81
C ILE A 36 7.80 13.60 -5.87
N ARG A 37 9.13 13.59 -5.69
CA ARG A 37 10.06 12.94 -6.63
C ARG A 37 9.82 11.43 -6.73
N GLU A 38 9.65 10.76 -5.60
CA GLU A 38 9.37 9.31 -5.56
C GLU A 38 8.02 8.98 -6.19
N THR A 39 7.02 9.85 -6.00
CA THR A 39 5.72 9.73 -6.64
C THR A 39 5.84 9.88 -8.16
N GLN A 40 6.67 10.80 -8.65
CA GLN A 40 6.93 10.91 -10.08
C GLN A 40 7.58 9.64 -10.64
N GLU A 41 8.59 9.10 -9.96
CA GLU A 41 9.24 7.84 -10.34
C GLU A 41 8.24 6.67 -10.39
N MET A 42 7.29 6.62 -9.44
CA MET A 42 6.20 5.63 -9.42
C MET A 42 5.24 5.79 -10.60
N LEU A 43 4.87 7.03 -10.95
CA LEU A 43 3.99 7.32 -12.09
C LEU A 43 4.66 6.94 -13.42
N ASP A 44 5.94 7.28 -13.57
CA ASP A 44 6.72 6.96 -14.77
C ASP A 44 6.88 5.44 -14.94
N PHE A 45 7.16 4.73 -13.85
CA PHE A 45 7.18 3.26 -13.85
C PHE A 45 5.82 2.68 -14.24
N GLY A 46 4.73 3.22 -13.71
CA GLY A 46 3.38 2.77 -14.03
C GLY A 46 3.04 2.96 -15.52
N ALA A 47 3.39 4.11 -16.09
CA ALA A 47 3.19 4.40 -17.50
C ALA A 47 3.98 3.44 -18.41
N GLN A 48 5.24 3.14 -18.07
CA GLN A 48 6.09 2.23 -18.85
C GLN A 48 5.59 0.78 -18.85
N HIS A 49 4.90 0.35 -17.79
CA HIS A 49 4.48 -1.04 -17.60
C HIS A 49 2.97 -1.25 -17.76
N GLY A 50 2.22 -0.21 -18.17
CA GLY A 50 0.76 -0.30 -18.33
C GLY A 50 0.01 -0.51 -17.01
N ILE A 51 0.56 -0.05 -15.88
CA ILE A 51 -0.10 -0.09 -14.58
C ILE A 51 -0.98 1.15 -14.45
N ALA A 52 -2.29 0.94 -14.43
CA ALA A 52 -3.26 2.00 -14.23
C ALA A 52 -4.30 1.59 -13.19
N ALA A 53 -4.82 2.56 -12.45
CA ALA A 53 -5.95 2.32 -11.56
C ALA A 53 -7.20 1.95 -12.39
N GLY A 54 -7.89 0.88 -11.98
CA GLY A 54 -9.16 0.52 -12.60
C GLY A 54 -10.21 1.59 -12.34
N ARG A 55 -10.78 2.16 -13.41
CA ARG A 55 -11.91 3.08 -13.30
C ARG A 55 -13.18 2.28 -12.98
N ARG A 56 -13.81 2.52 -11.83
CA ARG A 56 -15.23 2.20 -11.68
C ARG A 56 -16.03 3.15 -12.56
N ALA A 57 -16.74 2.62 -13.55
CA ALA A 57 -17.70 3.41 -14.30
C ALA A 57 -18.83 3.81 -13.34
N ASN A 58 -19.12 5.11 -13.25
CA ASN A 58 -20.32 5.59 -12.58
C ASN A 58 -21.49 5.36 -13.55
N THR A 59 -22.11 4.18 -13.51
CA THR A 59 -23.43 3.98 -14.12
C THR A 59 -24.48 4.49 -13.15
N ASP A 60 -24.50 5.81 -12.97
CA ASP A 60 -25.73 6.49 -12.59
C ASP A 60 -26.50 6.65 -13.89
N SER A 61 -27.37 5.68 -14.14
CA SER A 61 -28.46 5.79 -15.08
C SER A 61 -29.30 6.99 -14.67
N GLU A 62 -29.12 8.11 -15.38
CA GLU A 62 -30.20 9.06 -15.61
C GLU A 62 -31.29 8.34 -16.43
N SER A 63 -32.06 7.47 -15.77
CA SER A 63 -33.37 7.09 -16.24
C SER A 63 -34.34 8.16 -15.76
N GLN A 64 -34.81 8.95 -16.71
CA GLN A 64 -36.12 9.59 -16.66
C GLN A 64 -37.19 8.63 -16.11
#